data_AF-A0A815J2T4-F1
#
_entry.id   AF-A0A815J2T4-F1
#
_cell.length_a   1.000
_cell.length_b   1.000
_cell.length_c   1.000
_cell.angle_alpha   90.00
_cell.angle_beta   90.00
_cell.angle_gamma   90.00
#
_symmetry.space_group_name_H-M   'P 1'
#
loop_
_entity.id
_entity.type
_entity.pdbx_description
1 polymer ?
#
loop_
_entity_poly.entity_id
_entity_poly.type
_entity_poly.pdbx_seq_one_letter_code
_entity_poly.pdbx_strand_id
1 'polypeptide(L)'
;MEQLYSLIRKKIKEKEEGSQRVAAEIVAGMIRGSKYWTVEMLDELWSKLTPFLNEAFMNISSEAVNNWCLCFRFAVADVDPRRMYHAVEFMRSLINTPSTANALIETSRWHLIEQLSNFEWRIPAEYFRLMSNRNYFIKVEGKKVTSAEYIVKRHGGVLGLCAMVLSSPYDISIHVPDALMLLCEHSHDPNLIQRSIKNALSEFRRTHHDSWHEHRKNFTEDQLVILADVLISPNYYI
;
A
#
# COMPACT_ATOMS: atom_id res chain seq x y z
N MET A 1 20.10 19.24 13.74
CA MET A 1 19.47 17.90 13.56
C MET A 1 18.77 17.41 14.82
N GLU A 2 19.36 17.47 16.01
CA GLU A 2 18.69 17.00 17.25
C GLU A 2 17.36 17.71 17.58
N GLN A 3 17.29 19.02 17.36
CA GLN A 3 16.05 19.78 17.53
C GLN A 3 14.93 19.35 16.56
N LEU A 4 15.28 18.86 15.37
CA LEU A 4 14.31 18.33 14.41
C LEU A 4 13.80 16.96 14.88
N TYR A 5 14.69 16.09 15.35
CA TYR A 5 14.28 14.78 15.89
C TYR A 5 13.38 14.90 17.12
N SER A 6 13.65 15.86 18.01
CA SER A 6 12.78 16.10 19.18
C SER A 6 11.40 16.63 18.78
N LEU A 7 11.35 17.51 17.76
CA LEU A 7 10.09 18.01 17.20
C LEU A 7 9.28 16.88 16.55
N ILE A 8 9.90 16.04 15.72
CA ILE A 8 9.25 14.88 15.10
C ILE A 8 8.66 13.95 16.17
N ARG A 9 9.45 13.61 17.21
CA ARG A 9 8.98 12.77 18.31
C ARG A 9 7.78 13.36 19.03
N LYS A 10 7.78 14.67 19.29
CA LYS A 10 6.66 15.37 19.92
C LYS A 10 5.41 15.29 19.03
N LYS A 11 5.57 15.56 17.73
CA LYS A 11 4.48 15.62 16.76
C LYS A 11 3.87 14.27 16.42
N ILE A 12 4.64 13.18 16.43
CA ILE A 12 4.11 11.81 16.24
C ILE A 12 3.20 11.38 17.41
N LYS A 13 3.49 11.83 18.63
CA LYS A 13 2.67 11.52 19.82
C LYS A 13 1.34 12.27 19.86
N GLU A 14 1.28 13.42 19.17
CA GLU A 14 0.04 14.18 19.04
C GLU A 14 -0.88 13.44 18.04
N LYS A 15 -2.13 13.15 18.44
CA LYS A 15 -3.11 12.45 17.58
C LYS A 15 -3.76 13.36 16.52
N GLU A 16 -3.41 14.64 16.52
CA GLU A 16 -3.93 15.62 15.59
C GLU A 16 -3.34 15.39 14.18
N GLU A 17 -4.20 15.34 13.17
CA GLU A 17 -3.82 15.11 11.78
C GLU A 17 -2.76 16.14 11.31
N GLY A 18 -2.97 17.43 11.64
CA GLY A 18 -2.03 18.50 11.29
C GLY A 18 -0.63 18.29 11.86
N SER A 19 -0.53 17.76 13.08
CA SER A 19 0.75 17.46 13.71
C SER A 19 1.47 16.29 13.03
N GLN A 20 0.74 15.24 12.67
CA GLN A 20 1.32 14.11 11.93
C GLN A 20 1.72 14.51 10.50
N ARG A 21 0.97 15.42 9.85
CA ARG A 21 1.33 15.95 8.53
C ARG A 21 2.65 16.72 8.55
N VAL A 22 2.84 17.60 9.54
CA VAL A 22 4.11 18.33 9.71
C VAL A 22 5.26 17.35 9.96
N ALA A 23 5.06 16.32 10.77
CA ALA A 23 6.09 15.30 10.99
C ALA A 23 6.45 14.58 9.68
N ALA A 24 5.45 14.19 8.88
CA ALA A 24 5.64 13.53 7.60
C ALA A 24 6.38 14.43 6.60
N GLU A 25 6.03 15.72 6.51
CA GLU A 25 6.71 16.69 5.63
C GLU A 25 8.19 16.88 6.00
N ILE A 26 8.50 17.00 7.29
CA ILE A 26 9.88 17.11 7.77
C ILE A 26 10.66 15.85 7.39
N VAL A 27 10.10 14.66 7.62
CA VAL A 27 10.73 13.38 7.28
C VAL A 27 11.00 13.27 5.78
N ALA A 28 10.03 13.61 4.93
CA ALA A 28 10.21 13.63 3.48
C ALA A 28 11.35 14.58 3.06
N GLY A 29 11.41 15.75 3.67
CA GLY A 29 12.49 16.74 3.44
C GLY A 29 13.87 16.23 3.85
N MET A 30 13.97 15.53 4.99
CA MET A 30 15.22 14.92 5.45
C MET A 30 15.71 13.82 4.49
N ILE A 31 14.80 12.95 4.05
CA ILE A 31 15.13 11.88 3.10
C ILE A 31 15.58 12.47 1.76
N ARG A 32 14.85 13.45 1.21
CA ARG A 32 15.27 14.13 -0.03
C ARG A 32 16.57 14.92 0.11
N GLY A 33 16.76 15.60 1.24
CA GLY A 33 17.95 16.38 1.56
C GLY A 33 19.22 15.53 1.66
N SER A 34 19.07 14.23 1.93
CA SER A 34 20.18 13.27 2.03
C SER A 34 20.74 12.81 0.67
N LYS A 35 20.27 13.37 -0.46
CA LYS A 35 20.65 12.96 -1.83
C LYS A 35 22.17 12.86 -2.09
N TYR A 36 22.95 13.74 -1.49
CA TYR A 36 24.41 13.84 -1.69
C TYR A 36 25.24 13.41 -0.46
N TRP A 37 24.62 12.73 0.50
CA TRP A 37 25.30 12.28 1.71
C TRP A 37 26.13 11.01 1.46
N THR A 38 27.13 10.79 2.32
CA THR A 38 27.87 9.52 2.33
C THR A 38 27.02 8.41 2.95
N VAL A 39 27.42 7.15 2.74
CA VAL A 39 26.69 5.99 3.27
C VAL A 39 26.64 6.04 4.79
N GLU A 40 27.72 6.44 5.45
CA GLU A 40 27.80 6.51 6.92
C GLU A 40 26.82 7.53 7.50
N MET A 41 26.69 8.70 6.84
CA MET A 41 25.72 9.73 7.25
C MET A 41 24.29 9.28 7.01
N LEU A 42 24.06 8.50 5.95
CA LEU A 42 22.75 7.94 5.62
C LEU A 42 22.36 6.85 6.64
N ASP A 43 23.29 5.98 7.01
CA ASP A 43 23.10 4.96 8.06
C ASP A 43 22.75 5.62 9.40
N GLU A 44 23.45 6.70 9.76
CA GLU A 44 23.16 7.46 10.98
C GLU A 44 21.77 8.10 10.93
N LEU A 45 21.37 8.67 9.78
CA LEU A 45 20.04 9.24 9.58
C LEU A 45 18.96 8.17 9.77
N TRP A 46 19.06 7.04 9.07
CA TRP A 46 18.04 6.00 9.09
C TRP A 46 18.00 5.22 10.40
N SER A 47 19.13 5.02 11.09
CA SER A 47 19.14 4.44 12.44
C SER A 47 18.32 5.27 13.44
N LYS A 48 18.34 6.60 13.28
CA LYS A 48 17.51 7.52 14.07
C LYS A 48 16.07 7.59 13.56
N LEU A 49 15.85 7.52 12.25
CA LEU A 49 14.53 7.67 11.62
C LEU A 49 13.62 6.44 11.80
N THR A 50 14.17 5.23 11.65
CA THR A 50 13.40 3.97 11.65
C THR A 50 12.54 3.78 12.92
N PRO A 51 13.04 4.05 14.15
CA PRO A 51 12.20 3.97 15.35
C PRO A 51 11.02 4.94 15.33
N PHE A 52 11.20 6.16 14.79
CA PHE A 52 10.13 7.14 14.68
C PHE A 52 9.06 6.70 13.69
N LEU A 53 9.48 6.18 12.53
CA LEU A 53 8.56 5.65 11.54
C LEU A 53 7.75 4.48 12.10
N ASN A 54 8.39 3.54 12.80
CA ASN A 54 7.70 2.44 13.47
C ASN A 54 6.67 2.95 14.50
N GLU A 55 7.03 3.93 15.34
CA GLU A 55 6.11 4.54 16.31
C GLU A 55 4.94 5.26 15.62
N ALA A 56 5.18 5.92 14.49
CA ALA A 56 4.15 6.58 13.70
C ALA A 56 3.16 5.59 13.09
N PHE A 57 3.65 4.49 12.50
CA PHE A 57 2.77 3.48 11.88
C PHE A 57 1.95 2.67 12.89
N MET A 58 2.47 2.46 14.10
CA MET A 58 1.70 1.82 15.17
C MET A 58 0.58 2.70 15.72
N ASN A 59 0.73 4.03 15.63
CA ASN A 59 -0.24 5.01 16.14
C ASN A 59 -1.00 5.74 15.03
N ILE A 60 -1.02 5.19 13.81
CA ILE A 60 -1.56 5.87 12.64
C ILE A 60 -3.09 5.98 12.70
N SER A 61 -3.61 7.19 12.51
CA SER A 61 -5.04 7.42 12.31
C SER A 61 -5.43 7.23 10.85
N SER A 62 -6.70 6.97 10.55
CA SER A 62 -7.19 6.80 9.18
C SER A 62 -6.96 8.02 8.29
N GLU A 63 -6.97 9.21 8.87
CA GLU A 63 -6.73 10.48 8.19
C GLU A 63 -5.23 10.70 7.89
N ALA A 64 -4.35 10.20 8.77
CA ALA A 64 -2.91 10.35 8.61
C ALA A 64 -2.26 9.35 7.66
N VAL A 65 -2.92 8.23 7.33
CA VAL A 65 -2.39 7.21 6.39
C VAL A 65 -1.98 7.88 5.07
N ASN A 66 -2.84 8.71 4.49
CA ASN A 66 -2.56 9.39 3.23
C ASN A 66 -1.37 10.33 3.32
N ASN A 67 -1.23 11.07 4.44
CA ASN A 67 -0.11 11.99 4.65
C ASN A 67 1.24 11.26 4.66
N TRP A 68 1.32 10.11 5.33
CA TRP A 68 2.53 9.30 5.35
C TRP A 68 2.81 8.62 4.00
N CYS A 69 1.77 8.15 3.29
CA CYS A 69 1.93 7.58 1.95
C CYS A 69 2.46 8.62 0.96
N LEU A 70 1.90 9.84 0.99
CA LEU A 70 2.39 10.96 0.18
C LEU A 70 3.82 11.35 0.55
N CYS A 71 4.17 11.37 1.84
CA CYS A 71 5.54 11.60 2.30
C CYS A 71 6.51 10.62 1.64
N PHE A 72 6.23 9.32 1.67
CA PHE A 72 7.08 8.33 1.01
C PHE A 72 7.07 8.49 -0.50
N ARG A 73 5.92 8.69 -1.14
CA ARG A 73 5.80 8.97 -2.58
C ARG A 73 6.70 10.12 -3.01
N PHE A 74 6.67 11.23 -2.28
CA PHE A 74 7.51 12.38 -2.57
C PHE A 74 8.98 12.15 -2.22
N ALA A 75 9.28 11.48 -1.12
CA ALA A 75 10.66 11.20 -0.70
C ALA A 75 11.39 10.33 -1.72
N VAL A 76 10.67 9.42 -2.35
CA VAL A 76 11.22 8.44 -3.30
C VAL A 76 11.11 8.89 -4.77
N ALA A 77 10.30 9.90 -5.07
CA ALA A 77 10.17 10.45 -6.43
C ALA A 77 11.48 11.06 -6.96
N ASP A 78 11.79 10.76 -8.23
CA ASP A 78 12.96 11.26 -8.98
C ASP A 78 14.33 10.97 -8.33
N VAL A 79 14.42 9.94 -7.48
CA VAL A 79 15.67 9.50 -6.86
C VAL A 79 16.08 8.12 -7.36
N ASP A 80 17.39 7.90 -7.52
CA ASP A 80 17.93 6.58 -7.86
C ASP A 80 17.61 5.57 -6.74
N PRO A 81 16.93 4.46 -7.03
CA PRO A 81 16.50 3.50 -6.01
C PRO A 81 17.65 2.87 -5.22
N ARG A 82 18.84 2.75 -5.82
CA ARG A 82 20.04 2.20 -5.14
C ARG A 82 20.49 3.06 -3.97
N ARG A 83 20.19 4.36 -4.01
CA ARG A 83 20.45 5.31 -2.92
C ARG A 83 19.37 5.28 -1.84
N MET A 84 18.20 4.73 -2.16
CA MET A 84 17.06 4.61 -1.25
C MET A 84 16.98 3.22 -0.60
N TYR A 85 18.13 2.54 -0.47
CA TYR A 85 18.18 1.18 0.02
C TYR A 85 17.58 1.02 1.43
N HIS A 86 17.78 2.00 2.32
CA HIS A 86 17.15 1.97 3.65
C HIS A 86 15.64 2.17 3.62
N ALA A 87 15.11 2.96 2.69
CA ALA A 87 13.66 3.11 2.54
C ALA A 87 13.04 1.78 2.09
N VAL A 88 13.69 1.12 1.13
CA VAL A 88 13.31 -0.23 0.66
C VAL A 88 13.44 -1.25 1.79
N GLU A 89 14.51 -1.22 2.57
CA GLU A 89 14.72 -2.12 3.71
C GLU A 89 13.71 -1.89 4.83
N PHE A 90 13.35 -0.63 5.09
CA PHE A 90 12.29 -0.29 6.02
C PHE A 90 10.95 -0.86 5.55
N MET A 91 10.58 -0.68 4.28
CA MET A 91 9.36 -1.26 3.70
C MET A 91 9.38 -2.80 3.76
N ARG A 92 10.53 -3.43 3.50
CA ARG A 92 10.72 -4.87 3.67
C ARG A 92 10.51 -5.32 5.12
N SER A 93 11.01 -4.55 6.09
CA SER A 93 10.81 -4.83 7.52
C SER A 93 9.33 -4.76 7.93
N LEU A 94 8.56 -3.83 7.34
CA LEU A 94 7.13 -3.71 7.58
C LEU A 94 6.34 -4.92 7.06
N ILE A 95 6.77 -5.51 5.94
CA ILE A 95 6.16 -6.73 5.37
C ILE A 95 6.45 -7.97 6.21
N ASN A 96 7.69 -8.08 6.69
CA ASN A 96 8.11 -9.23 7.51
C ASN A 96 7.55 -9.17 8.95
N THR A 97 6.96 -8.04 9.34
CA THR A 97 6.33 -7.89 10.66
C THR A 97 5.05 -8.73 10.71
N PRO A 98 4.85 -9.59 11.73
CA PRO A 98 3.67 -10.44 11.81
C PRO A 98 2.38 -9.62 11.83
N SER A 99 1.38 -10.11 11.09
CA SER A 99 0.07 -9.47 10.95
C SER A 99 -0.51 -9.10 12.31
N THR A 100 -0.79 -7.81 12.46
CA THR A 100 -1.46 -7.23 13.62
C THR A 100 -2.97 -7.40 13.48
N ALA A 101 -3.68 -7.51 14.60
CA ALA A 101 -5.15 -7.59 14.62
C ALA A 101 -5.85 -6.27 14.21
N ASN A 102 -5.11 -5.27 13.71
CA ASN A 102 -5.64 -3.97 13.32
C ASN A 102 -5.60 -3.81 11.79
N ALA A 103 -6.77 -3.86 11.16
CA ALA A 103 -6.95 -3.73 9.71
C ALA A 103 -6.33 -2.43 9.15
N LEU A 104 -6.38 -1.34 9.92
CA LEU A 104 -5.85 -0.04 9.48
C LEU A 104 -4.33 -0.06 9.32
N ILE A 105 -3.63 -0.74 10.24
CA ILE A 105 -2.17 -0.88 10.20
C ILE A 105 -1.77 -1.76 9.02
N GLU A 106 -2.50 -2.86 8.77
CA GLU A 106 -2.24 -3.71 7.60
C GLU A 106 -2.47 -2.94 6.29
N THR A 107 -3.53 -2.15 6.22
CA THR A 107 -3.86 -1.35 5.02
C THR A 107 -2.84 -0.25 4.76
N SER A 108 -2.37 0.44 5.81
CA SER A 108 -1.38 1.50 5.66
C SER A 108 -0.02 0.95 5.22
N ARG A 109 0.38 -0.23 5.70
CA ARG A 109 1.56 -0.95 5.19
C ARG A 109 1.45 -1.21 3.70
N TRP A 110 0.29 -1.68 3.22
CA TRP A 110 0.08 -1.91 1.79
C TRP A 110 0.14 -0.64 0.96
N HIS A 111 -0.46 0.45 1.43
CA HIS A 111 -0.38 1.74 0.71
C HIS A 111 1.05 2.29 0.64
N LEU A 112 1.91 1.99 1.60
CA LEU A 112 3.33 2.34 1.54
C LEU A 112 4.09 1.50 0.51
N ILE A 113 3.83 0.20 0.49
CA ILE A 113 4.45 -0.73 -0.47
C ILE A 113 4.03 -0.35 -1.88
N GLU A 114 2.79 0.08 -2.07
CA GLU A 114 2.31 0.60 -3.35
C GLU A 114 3.16 1.76 -3.86
N GLN A 115 3.78 2.58 -3.00
CA GLN A 115 4.69 3.64 -3.45
C GLN A 115 5.96 3.11 -4.13
N LEU A 116 6.31 1.82 -3.96
CA LEU A 116 7.40 1.15 -4.69
C LEU A 116 7.05 0.87 -6.16
N SER A 117 5.77 0.92 -6.55
CA SER A 117 5.35 0.79 -7.95
C SER A 117 6.02 1.84 -8.84
N ASN A 118 6.29 3.04 -8.30
CA ASN A 118 7.06 4.09 -8.99
C ASN A 118 8.47 3.63 -9.43
N PHE A 119 8.98 2.55 -8.84
CA PHE A 119 10.27 1.95 -9.16
C PHE A 119 10.18 0.62 -9.92
N GLU A 120 9.00 0.21 -10.37
CA GLU A 120 8.76 -1.07 -11.04
C GLU A 120 9.74 -1.31 -12.20
N TRP A 121 10.04 -0.27 -12.99
CA TRP A 121 10.97 -0.34 -14.11
C TRP A 121 12.46 -0.44 -13.73
N ARG A 122 12.85 -0.13 -12.49
CA ARG A 122 14.26 -0.17 -12.02
C ARG A 122 14.55 -1.28 -11.02
N ILE A 123 13.58 -1.69 -10.20
CA ILE A 123 13.72 -2.82 -9.28
C ILE A 123 12.58 -3.84 -9.49
N PRO A 124 12.43 -4.38 -10.71
CA PRO A 124 11.35 -5.33 -11.00
C PRO A 124 11.44 -6.55 -10.08
N ALA A 125 12.62 -7.11 -9.84
CA ALA A 125 12.77 -8.32 -9.02
C ALA A 125 12.33 -8.16 -7.55
N GLU A 126 12.65 -7.02 -6.92
CA GLU A 126 12.20 -6.78 -5.53
C GLU A 126 10.72 -6.40 -5.50
N TYR A 127 10.24 -5.57 -6.44
CA TYR A 127 8.82 -5.28 -6.56
C TYR A 127 8.02 -6.58 -6.76
N PHE A 128 8.42 -7.41 -7.71
CA PHE A 128 7.85 -8.74 -7.94
C PHE A 128 7.93 -9.62 -6.71
N ARG A 129 9.05 -9.66 -5.96
CA ARG A 129 9.15 -10.45 -4.73
C ARG A 129 8.18 -9.97 -3.64
N LEU A 130 8.08 -8.66 -3.44
CA LEU A 130 7.19 -8.08 -2.44
C LEU A 130 5.71 -8.28 -2.85
N MET A 131 5.40 -8.13 -4.13
CA MET A 131 4.05 -8.28 -4.69
C MET A 131 3.64 -9.73 -4.90
N SER A 132 4.57 -10.66 -5.13
CA SER A 132 4.31 -12.11 -5.27
C SER A 132 4.12 -12.81 -3.94
N ASN A 133 4.53 -12.20 -2.83
CA ASN A 133 4.19 -12.64 -1.49
C ASN A 133 2.71 -12.40 -1.13
N ARG A 134 1.80 -12.43 -2.11
CA ARG A 134 0.32 -12.37 -1.93
C ARG A 134 -0.21 -13.47 -1.01
N ASN A 135 0.52 -14.59 -0.97
CA ASN A 135 0.18 -15.75 -0.16
C ASN A 135 0.28 -15.51 1.36
N TYR A 136 0.86 -14.40 1.81
CA TYR A 136 0.94 -14.08 3.24
C TYR A 136 -0.43 -13.82 3.89
N PHE A 137 -1.47 -13.51 3.11
CA PHE A 137 -2.81 -13.19 3.65
C PHE A 137 -3.93 -14.12 3.17
N ILE A 138 -3.70 -14.96 2.16
CA ILE A 138 -4.69 -15.93 1.66
C ILE A 138 -4.59 -17.29 2.39
N LYS A 139 -3.42 -17.64 2.95
CA LYS A 139 -3.31 -18.85 3.79
C LYS A 139 -3.72 -18.58 5.23
N VAL A 140 -5.02 -18.55 5.50
CA VAL A 140 -5.55 -18.98 6.80
C VAL A 140 -5.66 -20.51 6.79
N GLU A 141 -4.55 -21.21 6.57
CA GLU A 141 -4.52 -22.66 6.79
C GLU A 141 -4.15 -22.93 8.25
N GLY A 142 -5.14 -23.34 9.03
CA GLY A 142 -4.89 -24.29 10.12
C GLY A 142 -4.83 -23.77 11.57
N LYS A 143 -5.31 -22.58 11.91
CA LYS A 143 -5.59 -22.24 13.32
C LYS A 143 -6.97 -21.64 13.46
N LYS A 144 -7.73 -22.10 14.47
CA LYS A 144 -9.08 -21.62 14.80
C LYS A 144 -9.03 -20.12 15.12
N VAL A 145 -9.13 -19.29 14.09
CA VAL A 145 -9.21 -17.82 14.21
C VAL A 145 -10.62 -17.48 14.68
N THR A 146 -10.73 -16.62 15.69
CA THR A 146 -12.04 -16.07 16.11
C THR A 146 -12.69 -15.30 14.96
N SER A 147 -14.02 -15.26 14.87
CA SER A 147 -14.71 -14.68 13.69
C SER A 147 -14.29 -13.23 13.41
N ALA A 148 -13.99 -12.45 14.45
CA ALA A 148 -13.56 -11.05 14.33
C ALA A 148 -12.12 -10.90 13.79
N GLU A 149 -11.15 -11.64 14.32
CA GLU A 149 -9.76 -11.61 13.84
C GLU A 149 -9.67 -12.14 12.39
N TYR A 150 -10.51 -13.10 12.05
CA TYR A 150 -10.62 -13.63 10.69
C TYR A 150 -11.11 -12.56 9.72
N ILE A 151 -12.18 -11.83 10.08
CA ILE A 151 -12.70 -10.72 9.28
C ILE A 151 -11.64 -9.63 9.10
N VAL A 152 -10.90 -9.28 10.15
CA VAL A 152 -9.86 -8.25 10.08
C VAL A 152 -8.72 -8.66 9.14
N LYS A 153 -8.18 -9.88 9.30
CA LYS A 153 -7.10 -10.36 8.42
C LYS A 153 -7.55 -10.46 6.98
N ARG A 154 -8.76 -10.97 6.75
CA ARG A 154 -9.34 -11.07 5.41
C ARG A 154 -9.56 -9.68 4.79
N HIS A 155 -10.09 -8.74 5.55
CA HIS A 155 -10.27 -7.37 5.08
C HIS A 155 -8.95 -6.68 4.77
N GLY A 156 -7.91 -6.88 5.59
CA GLY A 156 -6.56 -6.37 5.32
C GLY A 156 -5.98 -6.91 4.01
N GLY A 157 -6.14 -8.20 3.73
CA GLY A 157 -5.75 -8.80 2.45
C GLY A 157 -6.52 -8.23 1.26
N VAL A 158 -7.84 -8.08 1.40
CA VAL A 158 -8.71 -7.47 0.36
C VAL A 158 -8.32 -6.02 0.09
N LEU A 159 -8.03 -5.23 1.12
CA LEU A 159 -7.57 -3.86 0.96
C LEU A 159 -6.21 -3.78 0.25
N GLY A 160 -5.32 -4.75 0.51
CA GLY A 160 -4.08 -4.90 -0.25
C GLY A 160 -4.33 -5.15 -1.73
N LEU A 161 -5.24 -6.09 -2.06
CA LEU A 161 -5.64 -6.36 -3.45
C LEU A 161 -6.30 -5.13 -4.10
N CYS A 162 -7.16 -4.40 -3.39
CA CYS A 162 -7.73 -3.14 -3.87
C CYS A 162 -6.63 -2.13 -4.21
N ALA A 163 -5.62 -1.97 -3.34
CA ALA A 163 -4.50 -1.07 -3.60
C ALA A 163 -3.70 -1.50 -4.85
N MET A 164 -3.46 -2.80 -5.06
CA MET A 164 -2.80 -3.31 -6.26
C MET A 164 -3.57 -3.01 -7.55
N VAL A 165 -4.91 -3.05 -7.51
CA VAL A 165 -5.74 -2.71 -8.68
C VAL A 165 -5.74 -1.21 -8.95
N LEU A 166 -5.66 -0.40 -7.89
CA LEU A 166 -5.72 1.07 -7.98
C LEU A 166 -4.36 1.74 -8.18
N SER A 167 -3.25 1.00 -8.10
CA SER A 167 -1.89 1.56 -8.20
C SER A 167 -1.55 2.10 -9.58
N SER A 168 -2.17 1.56 -10.62
CA SER A 168 -1.95 1.92 -12.02
C SER A 168 -3.25 2.44 -12.62
N PRO A 169 -3.66 3.68 -12.31
CA PRO A 169 -4.79 4.28 -13.02
C PRO A 169 -4.39 4.45 -14.49
N TYR A 170 -5.29 4.07 -15.41
CA TYR A 170 -5.13 4.17 -16.87
C TYR A 170 -4.19 3.16 -17.53
N ASP A 171 -3.65 2.17 -16.80
CA ASP A 171 -2.81 1.12 -17.38
C ASP A 171 -2.91 -0.19 -16.61
N ILE A 172 -2.62 -1.32 -17.26
CA ILE A 172 -2.73 -2.65 -16.67
C ILE A 172 -1.33 -3.24 -16.47
N SER A 173 -0.84 -3.16 -15.23
CA SER A 173 0.33 -3.94 -14.81
C SER A 173 0.00 -5.44 -14.80
N ILE A 174 1.00 -6.30 -14.98
CA ILE A 174 0.86 -7.76 -15.09
C ILE A 174 0.17 -8.43 -13.89
N HIS A 175 0.09 -7.70 -12.79
CA HIS A 175 -0.46 -8.12 -11.50
C HIS A 175 -1.95 -7.83 -11.32
N VAL A 176 -2.48 -6.92 -12.13
CA VAL A 176 -3.86 -6.44 -12.02
C VAL A 176 -4.88 -7.52 -12.41
N PRO A 177 -4.68 -8.32 -13.48
CA PRO A 177 -5.62 -9.39 -13.83
C PRO A 177 -5.88 -10.38 -12.70
N ASP A 178 -4.81 -10.93 -12.10
CA ASP A 178 -4.94 -11.88 -11.00
C ASP A 178 -5.50 -11.24 -9.73
N ALA A 179 -5.14 -9.97 -9.47
CA ALA A 179 -5.70 -9.23 -8.33
C ALA A 179 -7.22 -9.05 -8.46
N LEU A 180 -7.69 -8.69 -9.67
CA LEU A 180 -9.11 -8.52 -9.96
C LEU A 180 -9.87 -9.83 -9.81
N MET A 181 -9.32 -10.96 -10.26
CA MET A 181 -9.97 -12.26 -10.11
C MET A 181 -10.15 -12.64 -8.65
N LEU A 182 -9.10 -12.47 -7.84
CA LEU A 182 -9.17 -12.71 -6.39
C LEU A 182 -10.18 -11.77 -5.71
N LEU A 183 -10.24 -10.49 -6.09
CA LEU A 183 -11.25 -9.58 -5.57
C LEU A 183 -12.68 -10.02 -5.92
N CYS A 184 -12.89 -10.53 -7.13
CA CYS A 184 -14.19 -11.03 -7.56
C CYS A 184 -14.62 -12.28 -6.78
N GLU A 185 -13.69 -13.19 -6.45
CA GLU A 185 -13.96 -14.34 -5.58
C GLU A 185 -14.43 -13.93 -4.18
N HIS A 186 -13.89 -12.81 -3.67
CA HIS A 186 -14.23 -12.25 -2.36
C HIS A 186 -15.45 -11.32 -2.36
N SER A 187 -16.15 -11.17 -3.49
CA SER A 187 -17.34 -10.30 -3.60
C SER A 187 -18.51 -10.72 -2.69
N HIS A 188 -18.56 -11.98 -2.26
CA HIS A 188 -19.59 -12.54 -1.39
C HIS A 188 -19.23 -12.52 0.11
N ASP A 189 -18.07 -11.95 0.48
CA ASP A 189 -17.66 -11.82 1.89
C ASP A 189 -18.56 -10.84 2.68
N PRO A 190 -18.46 -10.75 4.03
CA PRO A 190 -19.29 -9.84 4.83
C PRO A 190 -19.28 -8.36 4.37
N ASN A 191 -20.39 -7.64 4.59
CA ASN A 191 -20.67 -6.28 4.08
C ASN A 191 -19.51 -5.27 4.19
N LEU A 192 -18.72 -5.31 5.27
CA LEU A 192 -17.56 -4.41 5.45
C LEU A 192 -16.49 -4.61 4.36
N ILE A 193 -16.29 -5.84 3.92
CA ILE A 193 -15.32 -6.22 2.88
C ILE A 193 -15.87 -5.86 1.50
N GLN A 194 -17.14 -6.16 1.24
CA GLN A 194 -17.79 -5.88 -0.05
C GLN A 194 -17.73 -4.41 -0.43
N ARG A 195 -17.87 -3.49 0.54
CA ARG A 195 -17.82 -2.04 0.26
C ARG A 195 -16.49 -1.63 -0.35
N SER A 196 -15.38 -2.10 0.20
CA SER A 196 -14.03 -1.80 -0.31
C SER A 196 -13.81 -2.41 -1.70
N ILE A 197 -14.30 -3.63 -1.93
CA ILE A 197 -14.24 -4.30 -3.23
C ILE A 197 -15.02 -3.50 -4.28
N LYS A 198 -16.29 -3.15 -3.99
CA LYS A 198 -17.14 -2.37 -4.90
C LYS A 198 -16.53 -1.01 -5.25
N ASN A 199 -15.98 -0.31 -4.26
CA ASN A 199 -15.30 0.96 -4.49
C ASN A 199 -14.09 0.81 -5.42
N ALA A 200 -13.23 -0.18 -5.18
CA ALA A 200 -12.05 -0.43 -6.01
C ALA A 200 -12.42 -0.82 -7.44
N LEU A 201 -13.43 -1.69 -7.62
CA LEU A 201 -13.91 -2.10 -8.93
C LEU A 201 -14.55 -0.93 -9.70
N SER A 202 -15.31 -0.08 -9.01
CA SER A 202 -15.89 1.13 -9.60
C SER A 202 -14.82 2.12 -10.07
N GLU A 203 -13.78 2.35 -9.26
CA GLU A 203 -12.67 3.23 -9.65
C GLU A 203 -11.81 2.64 -10.77
N PHE A 204 -11.57 1.33 -10.75
CA PHE A 204 -10.89 0.63 -11.84
C PHE A 204 -11.66 0.80 -13.16
N ARG A 205 -12.98 0.54 -13.15
CA ARG A 205 -13.86 0.73 -14.31
C ARG A 205 -13.81 2.18 -14.80
N ARG A 206 -13.91 3.15 -13.91
CA ARG A 206 -13.90 4.58 -14.25
C ARG A 206 -12.60 5.00 -14.95
N THR A 207 -11.46 4.50 -14.47
CA THR A 207 -10.13 4.89 -14.98
C THR A 207 -9.73 4.17 -16.27
N HIS A 208 -10.26 2.96 -16.52
CA HIS A 208 -9.88 2.15 -17.68
C HIS A 208 -10.93 2.08 -18.80
N HIS A 209 -12.05 2.81 -18.64
CA HIS A 209 -13.17 2.79 -19.58
C HIS A 209 -12.77 3.23 -21.01
N ASP A 210 -12.06 4.36 -21.12
CA ASP A 210 -11.80 5.02 -22.42
C ASP A 210 -10.87 4.18 -23.31
N SER A 211 -9.89 3.51 -22.71
CA SER A 211 -8.93 2.64 -23.40
C SER A 211 -9.21 1.14 -23.20
N TRP A 212 -10.44 0.77 -22.84
CA TRP A 212 -10.78 -0.62 -22.50
C TRP A 212 -10.49 -1.63 -23.62
N HIS A 213 -10.61 -1.20 -24.88
CA HIS A 213 -10.33 -2.01 -26.06
C HIS A 213 -8.85 -2.46 -26.16
N GLU A 214 -7.92 -1.69 -25.60
CA GLU A 214 -6.51 -2.06 -25.47
C GLU A 214 -6.27 -2.87 -24.21
N HIS A 215 -6.79 -2.39 -23.08
CA HIS A 215 -6.65 -3.00 -21.76
C HIS A 215 -7.16 -4.43 -21.70
N ARG A 216 -8.29 -4.75 -22.35
CA ARG A 216 -8.87 -6.10 -22.37
C ARG A 216 -7.93 -7.18 -22.92
N LYS A 217 -6.91 -6.81 -23.70
CA LYS A 217 -5.91 -7.73 -24.28
C LYS A 217 -4.97 -8.32 -23.22
N ASN A 218 -4.88 -7.70 -22.04
CA ASN A 218 -4.07 -8.19 -20.92
C ASN A 218 -4.78 -9.27 -20.08
N PHE A 219 -6.04 -9.60 -20.41
CA PHE A 219 -6.83 -10.61 -19.73
C PHE A 219 -7.06 -11.81 -20.64
N THR A 220 -7.23 -12.98 -20.01
CA THR A 220 -7.69 -14.19 -20.70
C THR A 220 -9.20 -14.13 -20.95
N GLU A 221 -9.71 -14.92 -21.89
CA GLU A 221 -11.14 -14.94 -22.22
C GLU A 221 -12.00 -15.33 -21.01
N ASP A 222 -11.54 -16.30 -20.20
CA ASP A 222 -12.22 -16.72 -18.96
C ASP A 222 -12.29 -15.58 -17.93
N GLN A 223 -11.21 -14.80 -17.79
CA GLN A 223 -11.19 -13.63 -16.90
C GLN A 223 -12.14 -12.53 -17.40
N LEU A 224 -12.21 -12.30 -18.71
CA LEU A 224 -13.13 -11.31 -19.30
C LEU A 224 -14.59 -11.69 -19.07
N VAL A 225 -14.94 -12.97 -19.08
CA VAL A 225 -16.29 -13.45 -18.74
C VAL A 225 -16.66 -13.10 -17.30
N ILE A 226 -15.76 -13.36 -16.35
CA ILE A 226 -15.97 -13.02 -14.93
C ILE A 226 -16.09 -11.50 -14.73
N LEU A 227 -15.28 -10.72 -15.45
CA LEU A 227 -15.31 -9.27 -15.38
C LEU A 227 -16.54 -8.66 -16.06
N ALA A 228 -17.19 -9.34 -16.99
CA ALA A 228 -18.36 -8.82 -17.68
C ALA A 228 -19.49 -8.50 -16.69
N ASP A 229 -19.79 -9.42 -15.77
CA ASP A 229 -20.83 -9.23 -14.76
C ASP A 229 -20.52 -8.07 -13.79
N VAL A 230 -19.23 -7.81 -13.55
CA VAL A 230 -18.75 -6.80 -12.60
C VAL A 230 -18.62 -5.42 -13.24
N LEU A 231 -18.13 -5.35 -14.48
CA LEU A 231 -17.86 -4.11 -15.19
C LEU A 231 -19.07 -3.57 -15.97
N ILE A 232 -20.05 -4.42 -16.28
CA ILE A 232 -21.25 -4.01 -17.03
C ILE A 232 -22.39 -3.60 -16.10
N SER A 233 -22.46 -4.13 -14.88
CA SER A 233 -23.58 -3.86 -13.98
C SER A 233 -23.65 -2.37 -13.60
N PRO A 234 -24.77 -1.66 -13.88
CA PRO A 234 -24.97 -0.30 -13.41
C PRO A 234 -25.11 -0.31 -11.88
N ASN A 235 -24.52 0.68 -11.19
CA ASN A 235 -24.63 0.90 -9.75
C ASN A 235 -26.08 1.11 -9.21
N TYR A 236 -27.11 0.86 -10.02
CA TYR A 236 -28.52 1.15 -9.73
C TYR A 236 -29.36 -0.08 -9.38
N TYR A 237 -28.84 -1.30 -9.52
CA TYR A 237 -29.50 -2.51 -9.04
C TYR A 237 -28.88 -2.92 -7.70
N ILE A 238 -29.43 -2.31 -6.64
CA ILE A 238 -29.32 -2.80 -5.25
C ILE A 238 -30.33 -3.93 -5.08
#